data_AF-A0A3A1XZ55-F1
#
_entry.id   AF-A0A3A1XZ55-F1
#
_cell.length_a   1.000
_cell.length_b   1.000
_cell.length_c   1.000
_cell.angle_alpha   90.00
_cell.angle_beta   90.00
_cell.angle_gamma   90.00
#
_symmetry.space_group_name_H-M   'P 1'
#
loop_
_entity.id
_entity.type
_entity.pdbx_description
1 polymer ?
#
loop_
_entity_poly.entity_id
_entity_poly.type
_entity_poly.pdbx_seq_one_letter_code
_entity_poly.pdbx_strand_id
1 'polypeptide(L)'
;NATVQQLKMFLTRLGFNTTMVITGDSTQVDLAVVRSGLVSIEKILGEVKDIAFVHLQAEDVVRHALVGRIVEAYENYDAMLERKKRERTKESTERNNG
;
A
#
# COMPACT_ATOMS: atom_id res chain seq x y z
N ASN A 1 3.66 7.66 -6.42
CA ASN A 1 4.41 6.47 -6.89
C ASN A 1 5.87 6.86 -7.15
N ALA A 2 6.84 6.02 -6.75
CA ALA A 2 8.26 6.20 -7.01
C ALA A 2 8.89 4.85 -7.37
N THR A 3 9.78 4.81 -8.35
CA THR A 3 10.54 3.61 -8.71
C THR A 3 11.74 3.40 -7.77
N VAL A 4 12.25 2.17 -7.70
CA VAL A 4 13.45 1.86 -6.92
C VAL A 4 14.65 2.71 -7.34
N GLN A 5 14.80 2.94 -8.66
CA GLN A 5 15.92 3.72 -9.18
C GLN A 5 15.82 5.21 -8.79
N GLN A 6 14.61 5.77 -8.78
CA GLN A 6 14.38 7.14 -8.31
C GLN A 6 14.69 7.28 -6.82
N LEU A 7 14.23 6.34 -6.00
CA LEU A 7 14.52 6.34 -4.56
C LEU A 7 16.02 6.16 -4.29
N LYS A 8 16.70 5.26 -5.00
CA LYS A 8 18.15 5.10 -4.90
C LYS A 8 18.88 6.41 -5.23
N MET A 9 18.54 7.04 -6.35
CA MET A 9 19.15 8.30 -6.78
C MET A 9 18.95 9.41 -5.75
N PHE A 10 17.80 9.43 -5.07
CA PHE A 10 17.47 10.43 -4.07
C PHE A 10 18.21 10.18 -2.74
N LEU A 11 18.16 8.95 -2.23
CA LEU A 11 18.79 8.56 -0.97
C LEU A 11 20.31 8.77 -0.99
N THR A 12 20.97 8.54 -2.12
CA THR A 12 22.42 8.75 -2.26
C THR A 12 22.85 10.22 -2.27
N ARG A 13 21.89 11.17 -2.20
CA ARG A 13 22.18 12.61 -2.12
C ARG A 13 22.15 13.14 -0.69
N LEU A 14 21.96 12.28 0.32
CA LEU A 14 21.97 12.68 1.72
C LEU A 14 23.34 13.28 2.10
N GLY A 15 23.32 14.50 2.65
CA GLY A 15 24.52 15.23 3.07
C GLY A 15 24.76 15.13 4.59
N PHE A 16 25.88 15.66 5.06
CA PHE A 16 26.22 15.71 6.48
C PHE A 16 25.20 16.55 7.29
N ASN A 17 24.92 16.14 8.53
CA ASN A 17 23.99 16.81 9.44
C ASN A 17 22.58 17.04 8.85
N THR A 18 22.10 16.10 8.02
CA THR A 18 20.74 16.14 7.47
C THR A 18 19.93 14.92 7.88
N THR A 19 18.61 15.09 7.92
CA THR A 19 17.64 14.01 8.09
C THR A 19 16.72 14.02 6.89
N MET A 20 16.43 12.84 6.33
CA MET A 20 15.52 12.69 5.20
C MET A 20 14.31 11.86 5.64
N VAL A 21 13.11 12.36 5.33
CA VAL A 21 11.85 11.66 5.57
C VAL A 21 11.19 11.43 4.21
N ILE A 22 10.86 10.18 3.92
CA ILE A 22 10.14 9.77 2.71
C ILE A 22 8.78 9.26 3.15
N THR A 23 7.71 9.87 2.63
CA THR A 23 6.33 9.48 2.89
C THR A 23 5.65 9.00 1.62
N GLY A 24 4.79 8.01 1.72
CA GLY A 24 3.92 7.60 0.63
C GLY A 24 3.04 6.42 0.99
N ASP A 25 2.12 6.10 0.10
CA ASP A 25 1.20 4.97 0.22
C ASP A 25 1.75 3.78 -0.57
N SER A 26 2.01 2.68 0.13
CA SER A 26 2.60 1.47 -0.44
C SER A 26 1.63 0.71 -1.36
N THR A 27 0.32 0.91 -1.19
CA THR A 27 -0.73 0.28 -1.99
C THR A 27 -0.89 0.93 -3.36
N GLN A 28 -0.40 2.16 -3.52
CA GLN A 28 -0.43 2.88 -4.80
C GLN A 28 0.65 2.36 -5.74
N VAL A 29 0.25 1.42 -6.58
CA VAL A 29 1.04 0.91 -7.71
C VAL A 29 0.48 1.47 -9.01
N ASP A 30 1.36 1.97 -9.89
CA ASP A 30 0.97 2.29 -11.26
C ASP A 30 0.68 1.00 -12.01
N LEU A 31 -0.29 1.04 -12.93
CA LEU A 31 -0.64 -0.08 -13.82
C LEU A 31 0.58 -0.68 -14.55
N ALA A 32 1.59 0.14 -14.85
CA ALA A 32 2.80 -0.27 -15.55
C ALA A 32 3.86 -0.91 -14.64
N VAL A 33 3.72 -0.80 -13.32
CA VAL A 33 4.72 -1.24 -12.34
C VAL A 33 4.10 -2.24 -11.38
N VAL A 34 4.55 -3.49 -11.48
CA VAL A 34 4.01 -4.62 -10.69
C VAL A 34 4.26 -4.46 -9.17
N ARG A 35 5.23 -3.62 -8.76
CA ARG A 35 5.56 -3.41 -7.34
C ARG A 35 6.02 -1.98 -7.04
N SER A 36 5.45 -1.38 -5.99
CA SER A 36 5.85 -0.05 -5.51
C SER A 36 7.34 0.00 -5.12
N GLY A 37 8.02 1.09 -5.46
CA GLY A 37 9.40 1.32 -5.02
C GLY A 37 9.52 1.41 -3.51
N LEU A 38 8.50 1.91 -2.81
CA LEU A 38 8.47 2.00 -1.33
C LEU A 38 8.56 0.62 -0.68
N VAL A 39 7.76 -0.34 -1.15
CA VAL A 39 7.79 -1.74 -0.67
C VAL A 39 9.13 -2.41 -0.98
N SER A 40 9.77 -2.00 -2.07
CA SER A 40 11.02 -2.61 -2.52
C SER A 40 12.22 -2.08 -1.72
N ILE A 41 12.26 -0.80 -1.37
CA ILE A 41 13.37 -0.23 -0.59
C ILE A 41 13.40 -0.74 0.85
N GLU A 42 12.25 -1.06 1.44
CA GLU A 42 12.19 -1.62 2.80
C GLU A 42 12.93 -2.96 2.89
N LYS A 43 12.80 -3.79 1.84
CA LYS A 43 13.55 -5.05 1.74
C LYS A 43 15.05 -4.86 1.54
N ILE A 44 15.45 -3.77 0.88
CA ILE A 44 16.85 -3.50 0.53
C ILE A 44 17.58 -2.84 1.70
N LEU A 45 16.90 -1.95 2.43
CA LEU A 45 17.50 -1.07 3.42
C LEU A 45 17.13 -1.44 4.86
N GLY A 46 16.32 -2.49 5.08
CA GLY A 46 15.83 -2.88 6.40
C GLY A 46 16.91 -3.24 7.43
N GLU A 47 18.12 -3.57 6.98
CA GLU A 47 19.27 -3.87 7.85
C GLU A 47 20.27 -2.70 7.97
N VAL A 48 20.03 -1.60 7.27
CA VAL A 48 20.93 -0.44 7.28
C VAL A 48 20.72 0.31 8.60
N LYS A 49 21.79 0.41 9.39
CA LYS A 49 21.80 1.23 10.62
C LYS A 49 21.43 2.68 10.29
N ASP A 50 20.72 3.32 11.20
CA ASP A 50 20.23 4.71 11.09
C ASP A 50 19.09 4.94 10.07
N ILE A 51 18.47 3.87 9.54
CA ILE A 51 17.22 3.94 8.77
C ILE A 51 16.10 3.28 9.57
N ALA A 52 14.95 3.96 9.65
CA ALA A 52 13.74 3.44 10.28
C ALA A 52 12.57 3.42 9.29
N PHE A 53 11.77 2.36 9.34
CA PHE A 53 10.52 2.24 8.59
C PHE A 53 9.35 2.38 9.55
N VAL A 54 8.44 3.32 9.25
CA VAL A 54 7.25 3.60 10.06
C VAL A 54 6.02 3.36 9.21
N HIS A 55 5.19 2.40 9.64
CA HIS A 55 3.94 2.03 8.98
C HIS A 55 2.77 2.54 9.79
N LEU A 56 2.04 3.52 9.24
CA LEU A 56 0.82 4.04 9.85
C LEU A 56 -0.36 3.15 9.48
N GLN A 57 -1.21 2.86 10.45
CA GLN A 57 -2.47 2.16 10.28
C GLN A 57 -3.63 3.15 10.14
N ALA A 58 -4.83 2.63 9.86
CA ALA A 58 -6.03 3.46 9.73
C ALA A 58 -6.33 4.24 11.03
N GLU A 59 -6.05 3.62 12.17
CA GLU A 59 -6.26 4.18 13.51
C GLU A 59 -5.34 5.37 13.82
N ASP A 60 -4.19 5.46 13.15
CA ASP A 60 -3.24 6.57 13.29
C ASP A 60 -3.71 7.83 12.55
N VAL A 61 -4.76 7.74 11.74
CA VAL A 61 -5.24 8.85 10.91
C VAL A 61 -6.41 9.56 11.57
N VAL A 62 -6.16 10.76 12.08
CA VAL A 62 -7.22 11.66 12.53
C VAL A 62 -7.98 12.20 11.32
N ARG A 63 -9.24 11.80 11.18
CA ARG A 63 -10.15 12.27 10.11
C ARG A 63 -11.39 12.91 10.72
N HIS A 64 -11.99 13.83 9.96
CA HIS A 64 -13.29 14.36 10.30
C HIS A 64 -14.34 13.23 10.36
N ALA A 65 -15.24 13.23 11.34
CA ALA A 65 -16.20 12.15 11.58
C ALA A 65 -17.06 11.80 10.35
N LEU A 66 -17.42 12.80 9.53
CA LEU A 66 -18.12 12.57 8.27
C LEU A 66 -17.27 11.77 7.27
N VAL A 67 -15.98 12.09 7.14
CA VAL A 67 -15.07 11.41 6.22
C VAL A 67 -14.89 9.95 6.65
N GLY A 68 -14.76 9.69 7.96
CA GLY A 68 -14.70 8.32 8.50
C GLY A 68 -15.92 7.49 8.07
N ARG A 69 -17.14 8.02 8.26
CA ARG A 69 -18.38 7.35 7.84
C ARG A 69 -18.47 7.11 6.32
N ILE A 70 -17.94 8.03 5.52
CA ILE A 70 -17.90 7.85 4.05
C ILE A 70 -16.97 6.69 3.69
N VAL A 71 -15.77 6.64 4.27
CA VAL A 71 -14.79 5.57 4.02
C VAL A 71 -15.38 4.21 4.40
N GLU A 72 -15.95 4.10 5.61
CA GLU A 72 -16.58 2.86 6.09
C GLU A 72 -17.72 2.37 5.16
N ALA A 73 -18.51 3.30 4.61
CA ALA A 73 -19.56 2.94 3.65
C ALA A 73 -19.00 2.32 2.36
N TYR A 74 -17.89 2.86 1.83
CA TYR A 74 -17.22 2.29 0.66
C TYR A 74 -16.56 0.94 0.96
N GLU A 75 -15.88 0.81 2.09
CA GLU A 75 -15.25 -0.45 2.51
C GLU A 75 -16.27 -1.59 2.64
N ASN A 76 -17.42 -1.30 3.25
CA ASN A 76 -18.53 -2.25 3.35
C ASN A 76 -19.09 -2.65 1.98
N TYR A 77 -19.19 -1.69 1.05
CA TYR A 77 -19.63 -1.95 -0.32
C TYR A 77 -18.64 -2.85 -1.07
N ASP A 78 -17.34 -2.56 -1.00
CA ASP A 78 -16.31 -3.35 -1.65
C ASP A 78 -16.22 -4.78 -1.09
N ALA A 79 -16.34 -4.94 0.24
CA ALA A 79 -16.41 -6.25 0.89
C ALA A 79 -17.62 -7.07 0.38
N MET A 80 -18.76 -6.42 0.19
CA MET A 80 -19.95 -7.06 -0.39
C MET A 80 -19.73 -7.49 -1.84
N LEU A 81 -19.06 -6.67 -2.66
CA LEU A 81 -18.72 -7.02 -4.04
C LEU A 81 -17.80 -8.24 -4.11
N GLU A 82 -16.77 -8.29 -3.26
CA GLU A 82 -15.84 -9.41 -3.20
C GLU A 82 -16.52 -10.70 -2.74
N ARG A 83 -17.42 -10.63 -1.76
CA ARG A 83 -18.23 -11.79 -1.35
C ARG A 83 -19.09 -12.32 -2.51
N LYS A 84 -19.81 -11.43 -3.21
CA LYS A 84 -20.63 -11.82 -4.37
C LYS A 84 -19.80 -12.42 -5.50
N LYS A 85 -18.58 -11.93 -5.74
CA LYS A 85 -17.66 -12.53 -6.73
C LYS A 85 -17.31 -13.97 -6.35
N ARG A 86 -16.92 -14.21 -5.09
CA ARG A 86 -16.57 -15.54 -4.58
C ARG A 86 -17.74 -16.53 -4.65
N GLU A 87 -18.95 -16.09 -4.32
CA GLU A 87 -20.17 -16.91 -4.42
C GLU A 87 -20.45 -17.33 -5.87
N ARG A 88 -20.38 -16.39 -6.83
CA ARG A 88 -20.52 -16.72 -8.27
C ARG A 88 -19.46 -17.69 -8.77
N THR A 89 -18.20 -17.52 -8.37
CA THR A 89 -17.13 -18.44 -8.78
C THR A 89 -17.35 -19.85 -8.25
N LYS A 90 -17.86 -20.01 -7.01
CA LYS A 90 -18.18 -21.35 -6.45
C LYS A 90 -19.30 -22.04 -7.23
N GLU A 91 -20.39 -21.33 -7.51
CA GLU A 91 -21.53 -21.90 -8.26
C GLU A 91 -21.18 -22.29 -9.71
N SER A 92 -20.22 -21.60 -10.34
CA SER A 92 -19.74 -21.97 -11.68
C SER A 92 -18.84 -23.22 -11.66
N THR A 93 -18.02 -23.39 -10.62
CA THR A 93 -17.16 -24.57 -10.49
C THR A 93 -17.97 -25.84 -10.15
N GLU A 94 -19.03 -25.70 -9.36
CA GLU A 94 -19.92 -26.83 -9.02
C GLU A 94 -20.77 -27.30 -10.21
N ARG A 95 -21.17 -26.38 -11.11
CA ARG A 95 -21.93 -26.72 -12.32
C ARG A 95 -21.13 -27.40 -13.43
N ASN A 96 -19.81 -27.26 -13.44
CA ASN A 96 -18.94 -27.84 -14.48
C ASN A 96 -18.41 -29.24 -14.14
N ASN A 97 -18.62 -29.70 -12.89
CA ASN A 97 -18.13 -30.97 -12.37
C ASN A 97 -19.24 -32.03 -12.17
N GLY A 98 -20.47 -31.77 -12.65
CA GLY A 98 -21.60 -32.71 -12.66
C GLY A 98 -22.12 -32.90 -14.07
#